data_AF-X0VW71-F1
#
_entry.id   AF-X0VW71-F1
#
_cell.length_a   1.000
_cell.length_b   1.000
_cell.length_c   1.000
_cell.angle_alpha   90.00
_cell.angle_beta   90.00
_cell.angle_gamma   90.00
#
_symmetry.space_group_name_H-M   'P 1'
#
loop_
_entity.id
_entity.type
_entity.pdbx_description
1 polymer ?
#
loop_
_entity_poly.entity_id
_entity_poly.type
_entity_poly.pdbx_seq_one_letter_code
_entity_poly.pdbx_strand_id
1 'polypeptide(L)'
;ERYIEIRETTEALYLVQSLLSWFVRTQGERSVFEESYKGHEDLFSRETVDFLGGLLENPDLSDDDRRAIRYMYNAFLLEYIAIDTAHFSDEINDAEAESTVELDWVDEPVPYRQILSMMANEDDEERRQKLQAAQAKVWKEVLNPIHAREEERVQELAVELGYDSYVALSELYREVDLKKLIADTVEFVRETDEMYHKLFAGEVREVMGISVDEFTRADIQYFASVPAFKPFFPPELTIPAFMHFLEGMGLDLTTRADT
;
A
#
# COMPACT_ATOMS: atom_id res chain seq x y z
N GLU A 1 -26.99 -11.86 19.69
CA GLU A 1 -27.85 -10.98 18.87
C GLU A 1 -27.04 -9.86 18.25
N ARG A 2 -26.56 -8.87 19.03
CA ARG A 2 -25.70 -7.76 18.55
C ARG A 2 -24.52 -8.19 17.66
N TYR A 3 -23.74 -9.21 18.04
CA TYR A 3 -22.62 -9.70 17.22
C TYR A 3 -23.05 -10.19 15.83
N ILE A 4 -24.18 -10.88 15.74
CA ILE A 4 -24.70 -11.42 14.47
C ILE A 4 -25.15 -10.26 13.58
N GLU A 5 -25.87 -9.30 14.14
CA GLU A 5 -26.30 -8.09 13.43
C GLU A 5 -25.13 -7.28 12.86
N ILE A 6 -24.08 -7.05 13.67
CA ILE A 6 -22.87 -6.35 13.21
C ILE A 6 -22.23 -7.15 12.06
N ARG A 7 -22.10 -8.46 12.21
CA ARG A 7 -21.49 -9.33 11.17
C ARG A 7 -22.28 -9.27 9.86
N GLU A 8 -23.60 -9.45 9.90
CA GLU A 8 -24.46 -9.44 8.71
C GLU A 8 -24.45 -8.07 8.02
N THR A 9 -24.48 -6.99 8.82
CA THR A 9 -24.41 -5.62 8.29
C THR A 9 -23.07 -5.34 7.63
N THR A 10 -21.97 -5.80 8.24
CA THR A 10 -20.61 -5.66 7.68
C THR A 10 -20.47 -6.43 6.37
N GLU A 11 -20.98 -7.66 6.33
CA GLU A 11 -20.93 -8.51 5.13
C GLU A 11 -21.66 -7.83 3.95
N ALA A 12 -22.85 -7.27 4.20
CA ALA A 12 -23.58 -6.52 3.19
C ALA A 12 -22.83 -5.26 2.72
N LEU A 13 -22.26 -4.49 3.66
CA LEU A 13 -21.49 -3.29 3.33
C LEU A 13 -20.25 -3.62 2.49
N TYR A 14 -19.47 -4.63 2.89
CA TYR A 14 -18.26 -5.03 2.18
C TYR A 14 -18.54 -5.58 0.79
N LEU A 15 -19.69 -6.22 0.57
CA LEU A 15 -20.11 -6.62 -0.77
C LEU A 15 -20.34 -5.38 -1.67
N VAL A 16 -21.02 -4.36 -1.16
CA VAL A 16 -21.23 -3.09 -1.88
C VAL A 16 -19.89 -2.42 -2.18
N GLN A 17 -19.02 -2.29 -1.18
CA GLN A 17 -17.70 -1.69 -1.33
C GLN A 17 -16.80 -2.47 -2.30
N SER A 18 -16.89 -3.80 -2.32
CA SER A 18 -16.14 -4.64 -3.27
C SER A 18 -16.57 -4.37 -4.72
N LEU A 19 -17.88 -4.19 -4.96
CA LEU A 19 -18.40 -3.80 -6.27
C LEU A 19 -17.93 -2.39 -6.66
N LEU A 20 -18.03 -1.41 -5.74
CA LEU A 20 -17.55 -0.05 -5.99
C LEU A 20 -16.04 -0.03 -6.30
N SER A 21 -15.23 -0.78 -5.54
CA SER A 21 -13.79 -0.97 -5.78
C SER A 21 -13.53 -1.44 -7.19
N TRP A 22 -14.30 -2.42 -7.65
CA TRP A 22 -14.15 -3.00 -8.98
C TRP A 22 -14.42 -1.97 -10.08
N PHE A 23 -15.49 -1.17 -9.98
CA PHE A 23 -15.80 -0.13 -10.97
C PHE A 23 -14.74 0.98 -10.99
N VAL A 24 -14.29 1.46 -9.83
CA VAL A 24 -13.20 2.46 -9.75
C VAL A 24 -11.93 1.93 -10.40
N ARG A 25 -11.52 0.69 -10.06
CA ARG A 25 -10.25 0.11 -10.53
C ARG A 25 -10.26 -0.34 -11.99
N THR A 26 -11.41 -0.78 -12.50
CA THR A 26 -11.49 -1.38 -13.85
C THR A 26 -12.14 -0.47 -14.90
N GLN A 27 -13.07 0.39 -14.49
CA GLN A 27 -13.79 1.29 -15.38
C GLN A 27 -13.35 2.75 -15.21
N GLY A 28 -12.52 3.07 -14.22
CA GLY A 28 -12.06 4.42 -13.95
C GLY A 28 -13.17 5.34 -13.42
N GLU A 29 -14.21 4.76 -12.81
CA GLU A 29 -15.27 5.53 -12.19
C GLU A 29 -14.77 6.34 -10.99
N ARG A 30 -15.47 7.44 -10.69
CA ARG A 30 -15.19 8.23 -9.50
C ARG A 30 -15.46 7.39 -8.25
N SER A 31 -14.53 7.44 -7.29
CA SER A 31 -14.75 6.84 -5.96
C SER A 31 -15.93 7.51 -5.24
N VAL A 32 -16.86 6.69 -4.76
CA VAL A 32 -17.98 7.09 -3.89
C VAL A 32 -18.02 6.22 -2.61
N PHE A 33 -16.86 5.72 -2.17
CA PHE A 33 -16.75 4.85 -1.00
C PHE A 33 -17.27 5.51 0.28
N GLU A 34 -17.01 6.80 0.47
CA GLU A 34 -17.52 7.57 1.61
C GLU A 34 -19.05 7.46 1.73
N GLU A 35 -19.77 7.48 0.60
CA GLU A 35 -21.23 7.36 0.57
C GLU A 35 -21.73 6.01 1.10
N SER A 36 -20.92 4.95 0.98
CA SER A 36 -21.28 3.62 1.50
C SER A 36 -21.31 3.56 3.02
N TYR A 37 -20.62 4.46 3.72
CA TYR A 37 -20.62 4.52 5.18
C TYR A 37 -21.82 5.29 5.75
N LYS A 38 -22.54 6.08 4.94
CA LYS A 38 -23.71 6.84 5.40
C LYS A 38 -24.82 5.91 5.86
N GLY A 39 -25.31 6.13 7.07
CA GLY A 39 -26.28 5.25 7.73
C GLY A 39 -25.65 4.03 8.42
N HIS A 40 -24.31 3.91 8.40
CA HIS A 40 -23.55 2.89 9.11
C HIS A 40 -22.55 3.52 10.12
N GLU A 41 -22.79 4.75 10.55
CA GLU A 41 -21.87 5.50 11.43
C GLU A 41 -21.65 4.79 12.77
N ASP A 42 -22.70 4.17 13.30
CA ASP A 42 -22.64 3.41 14.55
C ASP A 42 -21.88 2.07 14.40
N LEU A 43 -21.79 1.53 13.17
CA LEU A 43 -21.17 0.23 12.88
C LEU A 43 -19.69 0.26 13.26
N PHE A 44 -18.94 1.23 12.77
CA PHE A 44 -17.51 1.37 13.07
C PHE A 44 -17.25 2.32 14.24
N SER A 45 -18.21 2.49 15.15
CA SER A 45 -18.03 3.34 16.32
C SER A 45 -17.08 2.72 17.34
N ARG A 46 -16.56 3.58 18.23
CA ARG A 46 -15.77 3.12 19.38
C ARG A 46 -16.54 2.10 20.23
N GLU A 47 -17.84 2.30 20.41
CA GLU A 47 -18.67 1.37 21.18
C GLU A 47 -18.67 -0.04 20.56
N THR A 48 -18.74 -0.12 19.23
CA THR A 48 -18.71 -1.41 18.53
C THR A 48 -17.33 -2.05 18.60
N VAL A 49 -16.25 -1.27 18.48
CA VAL A 49 -14.88 -1.77 18.68
C VAL A 49 -14.71 -2.34 20.10
N ASP A 50 -15.11 -1.59 21.13
CA ASP A 50 -15.04 -2.02 22.53
C ASP A 50 -15.90 -3.28 22.79
N PHE A 51 -17.09 -3.34 22.18
CA PHE A 51 -17.96 -4.52 22.25
C PHE A 51 -17.27 -5.77 21.69
N LEU A 52 -16.67 -5.67 20.49
CA LEU A 52 -15.95 -6.79 19.86
C LEU A 52 -14.71 -7.19 20.68
N GLY A 53 -13.98 -6.22 21.23
CA GLY A 53 -12.86 -6.46 22.14
C GLY A 53 -13.29 -7.22 23.39
N GLY A 54 -14.40 -6.81 24.02
CA GLY A 54 -14.96 -7.50 25.18
C GLY A 54 -15.42 -8.93 24.91
N LEU A 55 -15.88 -9.25 23.69
CA LEU A 55 -16.22 -10.63 23.34
C LEU A 55 -15.00 -11.57 23.44
N LEU A 56 -13.79 -11.08 23.11
CA LEU A 56 -12.56 -11.89 23.19
C LEU A 56 -12.19 -12.29 24.61
N GLU A 57 -12.69 -11.59 25.63
CA GLU A 57 -12.43 -11.92 27.03
C GLU A 57 -13.21 -13.16 27.51
N ASN A 58 -14.21 -13.60 26.76
CA ASN A 58 -15.03 -14.76 27.13
C ASN A 58 -14.18 -16.06 27.08
N PRO A 59 -13.99 -16.77 28.22
CA PRO A 59 -13.20 -17.99 28.28
C PRO A 59 -13.89 -19.18 27.59
N ASP A 60 -15.21 -19.14 27.40
CA ASP A 60 -16.00 -20.24 26.86
C ASP A 60 -16.06 -20.27 25.32
N LEU A 61 -15.40 -19.31 24.64
CA LEU A 61 -15.30 -19.31 23.18
C LEU A 61 -14.48 -20.51 22.69
N SER A 62 -15.00 -21.17 21.65
CA SER A 62 -14.20 -22.11 20.87
C SER A 62 -13.02 -21.40 20.20
N ASP A 63 -11.98 -22.16 19.84
CA ASP A 63 -10.81 -21.59 19.15
C ASP A 63 -11.20 -20.94 17.80
N ASP A 64 -12.18 -21.53 17.10
CA ASP A 64 -12.67 -21.00 15.83
C ASP A 64 -13.47 -19.71 16.03
N ASP A 65 -14.36 -19.65 17.02
CA ASP A 65 -15.13 -18.42 17.32
C ASP A 65 -14.20 -17.30 17.78
N ARG A 66 -13.22 -17.62 18.64
CA ARG A 66 -12.20 -16.66 19.09
C ARG A 66 -11.41 -16.10 17.93
N ARG A 67 -11.03 -16.94 16.96
CA ARG A 67 -10.32 -16.51 15.75
C ARG A 67 -11.21 -15.63 14.87
N ALA A 68 -12.47 -16.00 14.67
CA ALA A 68 -13.42 -15.21 13.88
C ALA A 68 -13.67 -13.82 14.49
N ILE A 69 -13.93 -13.76 15.79
CA ILE A 69 -14.12 -12.50 16.52
C ILE A 69 -12.86 -11.65 16.46
N ARG A 70 -11.67 -12.25 16.56
CA ARG A 70 -10.39 -11.53 16.47
C ARG A 70 -10.20 -10.86 15.12
N TYR A 71 -10.47 -11.57 14.02
CA TYR A 71 -10.38 -10.97 12.69
C TYR A 71 -11.38 -9.83 12.50
N MET A 72 -12.60 -10.00 13.02
CA MET A 72 -13.61 -8.95 12.98
C MET A 72 -13.21 -7.74 13.83
N TYR A 73 -12.71 -7.95 15.04
CA TYR A 73 -12.18 -6.89 15.90
C TYR A 73 -11.03 -6.13 15.22
N ASN A 74 -10.08 -6.86 14.64
CA ASN A 74 -8.95 -6.29 13.89
C ASN A 74 -9.43 -5.46 12.69
N ALA A 75 -10.40 -5.95 11.93
CA ALA A 75 -10.99 -5.21 10.82
C ALA A 75 -11.66 -3.92 11.29
N PHE A 76 -12.40 -3.95 12.40
CA PHE A 76 -13.09 -2.78 12.93
C PHE A 76 -12.15 -1.75 13.53
N LEU A 77 -11.04 -2.17 14.14
CA LEU A 77 -9.97 -1.26 14.56
C LEU A 77 -9.38 -0.50 13.37
N LEU A 78 -9.15 -1.20 12.25
CA LEU A 78 -8.65 -0.56 11.04
C LEU A 78 -9.66 0.38 10.41
N GLU A 79 -10.93 -0.03 10.29
CA GLU A 79 -11.99 0.81 9.72
C GLU A 79 -12.23 2.07 10.56
N TYR A 80 -12.19 1.96 11.90
CA TYR A 80 -12.28 3.12 12.80
C TYR A 80 -11.21 4.17 12.48
N ILE A 81 -9.97 3.73 12.29
CA ILE A 81 -8.85 4.64 11.95
C ILE A 81 -9.00 5.15 10.52
N ALA A 82 -9.29 4.27 9.57
CA ALA A 82 -9.39 4.60 8.15
C ALA A 82 -10.48 5.62 7.86
N ILE A 83 -11.64 5.54 8.54
CA ILE A 83 -12.73 6.51 8.39
C ILE A 83 -12.31 7.90 8.90
N ASP A 84 -11.64 7.98 10.05
CA ASP A 84 -11.16 9.25 10.61
C ASP A 84 -10.10 9.88 9.71
N THR A 85 -9.17 9.07 9.17
CA THR A 85 -8.05 9.56 8.36
C THR A 85 -8.32 9.61 6.86
N ALA A 86 -9.52 9.23 6.39
CA ALA A 86 -9.84 9.16 4.96
C ALA A 86 -9.59 10.48 4.22
N HIS A 87 -9.90 11.60 4.86
CA HIS A 87 -9.71 12.94 4.29
C HIS A 87 -8.25 13.26 3.95
N PHE A 88 -7.26 12.66 4.63
CA PHE A 88 -5.85 12.81 4.27
C PHE A 88 -5.53 12.13 2.94
N SER A 89 -6.15 10.99 2.65
CA SER A 89 -5.98 10.31 1.37
C SER A 89 -6.50 11.15 0.22
N ASP A 90 -7.64 11.83 0.40
CA ASP A 90 -8.16 12.79 -0.59
C ASP A 90 -7.22 14.00 -0.74
N GLU A 91 -6.76 14.58 0.37
CA GLU A 91 -5.81 15.70 0.37
C GLU A 91 -4.50 15.34 -0.35
N ILE A 92 -3.95 14.13 -0.12
CA ILE A 92 -2.77 13.63 -0.83
C ILE A 92 -3.08 13.46 -2.32
N ASN A 93 -4.22 12.86 -2.67
CA ASN A 93 -4.59 12.63 -4.06
C ASN A 93 -4.67 13.94 -4.84
N ASP A 94 -5.36 14.93 -4.29
CA ASP A 94 -5.53 16.27 -4.86
C ASP A 94 -4.17 16.97 -4.96
N ALA A 95 -3.36 16.94 -3.89
CA ALA A 95 -2.03 17.54 -3.90
C ALA A 95 -1.11 16.92 -4.97
N GLU A 96 -1.14 15.60 -5.16
CA GLU A 96 -0.39 14.95 -6.24
C GLU A 96 -0.92 15.30 -7.63
N ALA A 97 -2.24 15.46 -7.79
CA ALA A 97 -2.87 15.79 -9.06
C ALA A 97 -2.58 17.23 -9.50
N GLU A 98 -2.56 18.16 -8.54
CA GLU A 98 -2.30 19.58 -8.76
C GLU A 98 -0.80 19.91 -8.88
N SER A 99 0.07 19.07 -8.31
CA SER A 99 1.51 19.30 -8.34
C SER A 99 2.08 19.16 -9.74
N THR A 100 2.85 20.17 -10.14
CA THR A 100 3.70 20.16 -11.33
C THR A 100 5.15 20.45 -10.96
N VAL A 101 6.07 20.04 -11.83
CA VAL A 101 7.49 20.36 -11.70
C VAL A 101 8.03 20.95 -13.00
N GLU A 102 8.94 21.91 -12.86
CA GLU A 102 9.65 22.53 -13.98
C GLU A 102 10.93 21.75 -14.26
N LEU A 103 11.19 21.43 -15.53
CA LEU A 103 12.40 20.75 -15.99
C LEU A 103 13.02 21.59 -17.12
N ASP A 104 14.33 21.81 -17.10
CA ASP A 104 15.03 22.69 -18.04
C ASP A 104 15.08 22.16 -19.49
N TRP A 105 14.61 20.93 -19.73
CA TRP A 105 14.51 20.31 -21.05
C TRP A 105 13.07 20.03 -21.50
N VAL A 106 12.06 20.50 -20.76
CA VAL A 106 10.64 20.39 -21.12
C VAL A 106 10.03 21.78 -21.09
N ASP A 107 9.35 22.17 -22.19
CA ASP A 107 8.82 23.54 -22.32
C ASP A 107 7.62 23.83 -21.40
N GLU A 108 6.85 22.79 -21.06
CA GLU A 108 5.64 22.89 -20.24
C GLU A 108 5.85 22.20 -18.87
N PRO A 109 5.19 22.69 -17.80
CA PRO A 109 5.27 22.07 -16.49
C PRO A 109 4.83 20.61 -16.53
N VAL A 110 5.66 19.71 -15.98
CA VAL A 110 5.38 18.28 -15.97
C VAL A 110 4.51 17.92 -14.77
N PRO A 111 3.36 17.24 -14.94
CA PRO A 111 2.56 16.74 -13.83
C PRO A 111 3.36 15.78 -12.96
N TYR A 112 3.32 15.95 -11.64
CA TYR A 112 4.08 15.13 -10.68
C TYR A 112 3.88 13.62 -10.89
N ARG A 113 2.64 13.20 -11.17
CA ARG A 113 2.30 11.79 -11.43
C ARG A 113 3.04 11.17 -12.63
N GLN A 114 3.59 11.98 -13.54
CA GLN A 114 4.39 11.51 -14.67
C GLN A 114 5.87 11.30 -14.33
N ILE A 115 6.36 11.87 -13.22
CA ILE A 115 7.79 11.88 -12.91
C ILE A 115 8.37 10.49 -12.72
N LEU A 116 7.66 9.58 -12.04
CA LEU A 116 8.12 8.19 -11.90
C LEU A 116 8.28 7.49 -13.26
N SER A 117 7.35 7.74 -14.19
CA SER A 117 7.43 7.19 -15.55
C SER A 117 8.61 7.78 -16.32
N MET A 118 8.84 9.08 -16.21
CA MET A 118 10.01 9.72 -16.83
C MET A 118 11.32 9.19 -16.26
N MET A 119 11.45 9.08 -14.94
CA MET A 119 12.64 8.52 -14.28
C MET A 119 12.93 7.09 -14.74
N ALA A 120 11.90 6.26 -14.92
CA ALA A 120 12.05 4.88 -15.38
C ALA A 120 12.51 4.75 -16.85
N ASN A 121 12.35 5.81 -17.66
CA ASN A 121 12.67 5.81 -19.09
C ASN A 121 13.79 6.81 -19.47
N GLU A 122 14.40 7.49 -18.50
CA GLU A 122 15.46 8.49 -18.75
C GLU A 122 16.85 7.85 -18.67
N ASP A 123 17.53 7.76 -19.81
CA ASP A 123 18.86 7.18 -19.94
C ASP A 123 19.98 8.18 -19.61
N ASP A 124 19.71 9.48 -19.65
CA ASP A 124 20.65 10.53 -19.26
C ASP A 124 20.76 10.68 -17.73
N GLU A 125 21.98 10.56 -17.21
CA GLU A 125 22.28 10.62 -15.78
C GLU A 125 21.92 11.98 -15.15
N GLU A 126 22.27 13.09 -15.82
CA GLU A 126 22.03 14.43 -15.29
C GLU A 126 20.52 14.70 -15.19
N ARG A 127 19.76 14.26 -16.19
CA ARG A 127 18.29 14.36 -16.19
C ARG A 127 17.66 13.47 -15.13
N ARG A 128 18.15 12.24 -14.91
CA ARG A 128 17.69 11.40 -13.80
C ARG A 128 17.88 12.09 -12.46
N GLN A 129 19.05 12.70 -12.23
CA GLN A 129 19.32 13.45 -10.99
C GLN A 129 18.38 14.63 -10.81
N LYS A 130 18.11 15.41 -11.87
CA LYS A 130 17.17 16.52 -11.83
C LYS A 130 15.73 16.07 -11.60
N LEU A 131 15.28 14.97 -12.21
CA LEU A 131 13.98 14.35 -11.95
C LEU A 131 13.83 13.89 -10.49
N GLN A 132 14.87 13.24 -9.95
CA GLN A 132 14.89 12.80 -8.55
C GLN A 132 14.83 13.99 -7.59
N ALA A 133 15.57 15.07 -7.87
CA ALA A 133 15.54 16.29 -7.07
C ALA A 133 14.17 16.99 -7.12
N ALA A 134 13.55 17.05 -8.31
CA ALA A 134 12.21 17.59 -8.49
C ALA A 134 11.17 16.77 -7.70
N GLN A 135 11.22 15.44 -7.79
CA GLN A 135 10.38 14.55 -6.99
C GLN A 135 10.58 14.79 -5.48
N ALA A 136 11.83 14.80 -5.02
CA ALA A 136 12.15 15.00 -3.61
C ALA A 136 11.66 16.36 -3.08
N LYS A 137 11.65 17.39 -3.93
CA LYS A 137 11.11 18.70 -3.60
C LYS A 137 9.60 18.65 -3.39
N VAL A 138 8.84 18.03 -4.29
CA VAL A 138 7.38 17.84 -4.12
C VAL A 138 7.07 17.07 -2.84
N TRP A 139 7.79 15.97 -2.59
CA TRP A 139 7.65 15.23 -1.32
C TRP A 139 7.92 16.12 -0.11
N LYS A 140 9.02 16.86 -0.11
CA LYS A 140 9.41 17.68 1.04
C LYS A 140 8.44 18.82 1.30
N GLU A 141 8.00 19.52 0.26
CA GLU A 141 7.27 20.78 0.38
C GLU A 141 5.75 20.60 0.40
N VAL A 142 5.24 19.53 -0.20
CA VAL A 142 3.80 19.29 -0.40
C VAL A 142 3.33 18.04 0.35
N LEU A 143 3.91 16.87 0.07
CA LEU A 143 3.35 15.60 0.53
C LEU A 143 3.70 15.26 2.00
N ASN A 144 4.96 15.46 2.40
CA ASN A 144 5.43 15.18 3.76
C ASN A 144 4.64 15.94 4.84
N PRO A 145 4.30 17.23 4.67
CA PRO A 145 3.42 17.92 5.62
C PRO A 145 2.05 17.27 5.81
N ILE A 146 1.47 16.69 4.75
CA ILE A 146 0.18 16.01 4.82
C ILE A 146 0.35 14.67 5.55
N HIS A 147 1.32 13.86 5.13
CA HIS A 147 1.64 12.58 5.78
C HIS A 147 2.04 12.74 7.25
N ALA A 148 2.71 13.84 7.63
CA ALA A 148 3.05 14.09 9.02
C ALA A 148 1.81 14.32 9.89
N ARG A 149 0.80 15.04 9.38
CA ARG A 149 -0.48 15.22 10.07
C ARG A 149 -1.28 13.93 10.14
N GLU A 150 -1.28 13.15 9.06
CA GLU A 150 -1.91 11.82 9.02
C GLU A 150 -1.28 10.89 10.07
N GLU A 151 0.05 10.80 10.11
CA GLU A 151 0.79 9.98 11.07
C GLU A 151 0.54 10.44 12.52
N GLU A 152 0.55 11.75 12.79
CA GLU A 152 0.21 12.29 14.11
C GLU A 152 -1.20 11.87 14.53
N ARG A 153 -2.19 12.00 13.62
CA ARG A 153 -3.57 11.62 13.89
C ARG A 153 -3.73 10.12 14.15
N VAL A 154 -3.06 9.28 13.37
CA VAL A 154 -3.07 7.82 13.58
C VAL A 154 -2.49 7.44 14.94
N GLN A 155 -1.44 8.13 15.39
CA GLN A 155 -0.88 7.91 16.73
C GLN A 155 -1.84 8.34 17.85
N GLU A 156 -2.53 9.47 17.70
CA GLU A 156 -3.58 9.90 18.63
C GLU A 156 -4.73 8.88 18.72
N LEU A 157 -5.24 8.44 17.57
CA LEU A 157 -6.32 7.45 17.49
C LEU A 157 -5.97 6.13 18.18
N ALA A 158 -4.71 5.67 18.06
CA ALA A 158 -4.26 4.49 18.78
C ALA A 158 -4.36 4.66 20.30
N VAL A 159 -3.98 5.83 20.82
CA VAL A 159 -4.10 6.14 22.25
C VAL A 159 -5.56 6.30 22.67
N GLU A 160 -6.37 6.97 21.86
CA GLU A 160 -7.81 7.09 22.09
C GLU A 160 -8.44 5.70 22.22
N LEU A 161 -8.11 4.77 21.32
CA LEU A 161 -8.52 3.36 21.33
C LEU A 161 -8.02 2.56 22.55
N GLY A 162 -7.20 3.15 23.42
CA GLY A 162 -6.73 2.55 24.67
C GLY A 162 -5.41 1.80 24.54
N TYR A 163 -4.69 1.96 23.44
CA TYR A 163 -3.36 1.36 23.27
C TYR A 163 -2.27 2.30 23.78
N ASP A 164 -1.19 1.74 24.31
CA ASP A 164 -0.04 2.52 24.80
C ASP A 164 0.66 3.30 23.67
N SER A 165 0.54 2.83 22.44
CA SER A 165 1.11 3.45 21.24
C SER A 165 0.52 2.83 19.96
N TYR A 166 0.70 3.50 18.82
CA TYR A 166 0.44 2.91 17.50
C TYR A 166 1.23 1.61 17.26
N VAL A 167 2.43 1.49 17.84
CA VAL A 167 3.24 0.26 17.78
C VAL A 167 2.53 -0.89 18.49
N ALA A 168 1.98 -0.66 19.69
CA ALA A 168 1.25 -1.69 20.43
C ALA A 168 -0.03 -2.14 19.69
N LEU A 169 -0.78 -1.20 19.12
CA LEU A 169 -1.90 -1.50 18.23
C LEU A 169 -1.43 -2.32 17.01
N SER A 170 -0.34 -1.90 16.38
CA SER A 170 0.25 -2.55 15.21
C SER A 170 0.71 -3.99 15.46
N GLU A 171 1.32 -4.26 16.61
CA GLU A 171 1.73 -5.61 17.03
C GLU A 171 0.53 -6.52 17.25
N LEU A 172 -0.52 -6.01 17.91
CA LEU A 172 -1.76 -6.76 18.11
C LEU A 172 -2.45 -7.07 16.79
N TYR A 173 -2.63 -6.05 15.94
CA TYR A 173 -3.33 -6.18 14.65
C TYR A 173 -2.63 -7.16 13.70
N ARG A 174 -1.29 -7.07 13.61
CA ARG A 174 -0.48 -7.93 12.71
C ARG A 174 -0.12 -9.28 13.34
N GLU A 175 -0.51 -9.50 14.59
CA GLU A 175 -0.15 -10.69 15.38
C GLU A 175 1.36 -10.99 15.35
N VAL A 176 2.17 -9.94 15.47
CA VAL A 176 3.63 -10.01 15.33
C VAL A 176 4.33 -9.32 16.49
N ASP A 177 5.39 -9.94 16.99
CA ASP A 177 6.36 -9.28 17.88
C ASP A 177 7.35 -8.51 17.00
N LEU A 178 7.23 -7.18 16.95
CA LEU A 178 8.05 -6.35 16.08
C LEU A 178 9.51 -6.35 16.55
N LYS A 179 9.78 -6.46 17.85
CA LYS A 179 11.16 -6.51 18.35
C LYS A 179 11.85 -7.79 17.90
N LYS A 180 11.15 -8.92 18.00
CA LYS A 180 11.65 -10.20 17.47
C LYS A 180 11.82 -10.13 15.96
N LEU A 181 10.82 -9.62 15.23
CA LEU A 181 10.88 -9.49 13.77
C LEU A 181 12.07 -8.61 13.33
N ILE A 182 12.34 -7.51 14.02
CA ILE A 182 13.52 -6.66 13.78
C ILE A 182 14.81 -7.46 14.00
N ALA A 183 14.91 -8.22 15.09
CA ALA A 183 16.09 -9.04 15.36
C ALA A 183 16.32 -10.11 14.27
N ASP A 184 15.25 -10.81 13.87
CA ASP A 184 15.28 -11.83 12.82
C ASP A 184 15.65 -11.19 11.46
N THR A 185 15.15 -9.99 11.17
CA THR A 185 15.45 -9.27 9.92
C THR A 185 16.89 -8.74 9.88
N VAL A 186 17.43 -8.26 11.01
CA VAL A 186 18.84 -7.83 11.11
C VAL A 186 19.78 -9.01 10.86
N GLU A 187 19.46 -10.19 11.40
CA GLU A 187 20.24 -11.40 11.13
C GLU A 187 20.16 -11.79 9.64
N PHE A 188 18.96 -11.78 9.05
CA PHE A 188 18.78 -12.04 7.62
C PHE A 188 19.57 -11.08 6.74
N VAL A 189 19.56 -9.78 7.05
CA VAL A 189 20.37 -8.78 6.33
C VAL A 189 21.85 -9.14 6.46
N ARG A 190 22.35 -9.42 7.67
CA ARG A 190 23.76 -9.79 7.88
C ARG A 190 24.17 -11.02 7.08
N GLU A 191 23.33 -12.05 7.00
CA GLU A 191 23.61 -13.28 6.26
C GLU A 191 23.59 -13.09 4.74
N THR A 192 22.85 -12.10 4.25
CA THR A 192 22.64 -11.85 2.81
C THR A 192 23.44 -10.66 2.26
N ASP A 193 24.03 -9.83 3.11
CA ASP A 193 24.65 -8.55 2.76
C ASP A 193 25.77 -8.68 1.71
N GLU A 194 26.73 -9.59 1.94
CA GLU A 194 27.86 -9.80 1.00
C GLU A 194 27.36 -10.29 -0.37
N MET A 195 26.40 -11.22 -0.36
CA MET A 195 25.79 -11.75 -1.59
C MET A 195 25.05 -10.65 -2.33
N TYR A 196 24.23 -9.87 -1.62
CA TYR A 196 23.49 -8.73 -2.17
C TYR A 196 24.45 -7.73 -2.82
N HIS A 197 25.47 -7.27 -2.11
CA HIS A 197 26.43 -6.28 -2.63
C HIS A 197 27.17 -6.80 -3.88
N LYS A 198 27.58 -8.07 -3.88
CA LYS A 198 28.25 -8.67 -5.04
C LYS A 198 27.32 -8.75 -6.26
N LEU A 199 26.09 -9.23 -6.08
CA LEU A 199 25.12 -9.34 -7.17
C LEU A 199 24.72 -7.96 -7.67
N PHE A 200 24.39 -7.04 -6.76
CA PHE A 200 24.00 -5.68 -7.10
C PHE A 200 25.10 -4.93 -7.87
N ALA A 201 26.38 -5.05 -7.46
CA ALA A 201 27.48 -4.44 -8.20
C ALA A 201 27.70 -5.06 -9.60
N GLY A 202 27.39 -6.34 -9.77
CA GLY A 202 27.38 -7.01 -11.08
C GLY A 202 26.27 -6.47 -11.98
N GLU A 203 25.04 -6.45 -11.47
CA GLU A 203 23.87 -5.98 -12.20
C GLU A 203 23.96 -4.48 -12.56
N VAL A 204 24.42 -3.62 -11.64
CA VAL A 204 24.63 -2.20 -11.93
C VAL A 204 25.62 -2.03 -13.09
N ARG A 205 26.72 -2.80 -13.09
CA ARG A 205 27.70 -2.74 -14.18
C ARG A 205 27.11 -3.23 -15.51
N GLU A 206 26.32 -4.30 -15.47
CA GLU A 206 25.72 -4.89 -16.68
C GLU A 206 24.61 -4.01 -17.27
N VAL A 207 23.72 -3.47 -16.44
CA VAL A 207 22.56 -2.69 -16.86
C VAL A 207 22.90 -1.22 -17.11
N MET A 208 23.72 -0.61 -16.25
CA MET A 208 23.99 0.84 -16.26
C MET A 208 25.36 1.19 -16.84
N GLY A 209 26.31 0.24 -16.90
CA GLY A 209 27.66 0.49 -17.37
C GLY A 209 28.57 1.28 -16.41
N ILE A 210 28.13 1.53 -15.17
CA ILE A 210 28.85 2.32 -14.15
C ILE A 210 29.35 1.46 -12.98
N SER A 211 30.18 2.03 -12.11
CA SER A 211 30.51 1.39 -10.82
C SER A 211 29.33 1.49 -9.86
N VAL A 212 29.20 0.53 -8.94
CA VAL A 212 28.20 0.61 -7.85
C VAL A 212 28.42 1.82 -6.94
N ASP A 213 29.67 2.31 -6.85
CA ASP A 213 30.01 3.51 -6.06
C ASP A 213 29.47 4.80 -6.70
N GLU A 214 29.16 4.78 -7.99
CA GLU A 214 28.56 5.89 -8.74
C GLU A 214 27.03 5.79 -8.76
N PHE A 215 26.46 4.63 -8.36
CA PHE A 215 25.02 4.42 -8.34
C PHE A 215 24.35 5.26 -7.26
N THR A 216 23.35 6.04 -7.66
CA THR A 216 22.62 6.93 -6.76
C THR A 216 21.14 6.59 -6.67
N ARG A 217 20.42 7.26 -5.77
CA ARG A 217 18.96 7.17 -5.70
C ARG A 217 18.27 7.56 -7.01
N ALA A 218 18.90 8.42 -7.82
CA ALA A 218 18.36 8.85 -9.11
C ALA A 218 18.31 7.71 -10.14
N ASP A 219 19.18 6.71 -9.98
CA ASP A 219 19.30 5.58 -10.91
C ASP A 219 18.30 4.46 -10.61
N ILE A 220 17.72 4.40 -9.40
CA ILE A 220 16.86 3.30 -8.94
C ILE A 220 15.70 3.03 -9.90
N GLN A 221 14.99 4.07 -10.35
CA GLN A 221 13.80 3.88 -11.18
C GLN A 221 14.15 3.37 -12.58
N TYR A 222 15.21 3.91 -13.19
CA TYR A 222 15.68 3.44 -14.50
C TYR A 222 16.27 2.03 -14.40
N PHE A 223 17.09 1.76 -13.38
CA PHE A 223 17.63 0.42 -13.13
C PHE A 223 16.52 -0.63 -12.91
N ALA A 224 15.51 -0.29 -12.09
CA ALA A 224 14.38 -1.17 -11.79
C ALA A 224 13.40 -1.35 -12.96
N SER A 225 13.42 -0.48 -13.98
CA SER A 225 12.65 -0.69 -15.21
C SER A 225 13.23 -1.80 -16.10
N VAL A 226 14.41 -2.30 -15.72
CA VAL A 226 15.14 -3.41 -16.33
C VAL A 226 15.27 -3.23 -17.85
N PRO A 227 15.82 -2.09 -18.31
CA PRO A 227 15.73 -1.67 -19.71
C PRO A 227 16.33 -2.69 -20.68
N ALA A 228 17.37 -3.42 -20.26
CA ALA A 228 18.01 -4.49 -21.02
C ALA A 228 17.05 -5.65 -21.36
N PHE A 229 16.00 -5.87 -20.57
CA PHE A 229 15.08 -6.99 -20.74
C PHE A 229 13.78 -6.62 -21.46
N LYS A 230 13.49 -5.32 -21.65
CA LYS A 230 12.28 -4.84 -22.34
C LYS A 230 12.00 -5.53 -23.68
N PRO A 231 13.00 -5.86 -24.54
CA PRO A 231 12.75 -6.59 -25.78
C PRO A 231 12.21 -8.03 -25.61
N PHE A 232 12.40 -8.65 -24.45
CA PHE A 232 11.93 -10.02 -24.16
C PHE A 232 10.48 -10.08 -23.65
N PHE A 233 9.85 -8.93 -23.37
CA PHE A 233 8.48 -8.83 -22.86
C PHE A 233 7.58 -8.08 -23.85
N PRO A 234 7.26 -8.68 -25.02
CA PRO A 234 6.37 -8.06 -25.98
C PRO A 234 4.95 -7.89 -25.39
N PRO A 235 4.34 -6.70 -25.50
CA PRO A 235 3.07 -6.39 -24.85
C PRO A 235 1.94 -7.32 -25.30
N GLU A 236 1.93 -7.73 -26.56
CA GLU A 236 0.96 -8.67 -27.13
C GLU A 236 1.01 -10.06 -26.52
N LEU A 237 2.13 -10.47 -25.91
CA LEU A 237 2.26 -11.76 -25.25
C LEU A 237 2.03 -11.69 -23.74
N THR A 238 1.92 -10.50 -23.14
CA THR A 238 1.82 -10.35 -21.68
C THR A 238 0.60 -11.09 -21.12
N ILE A 239 -0.59 -10.81 -21.65
CA ILE A 239 -1.83 -11.49 -21.22
C ILE A 239 -1.85 -12.98 -21.62
N PRO A 240 -1.54 -13.37 -22.88
CA PRO A 240 -1.51 -14.79 -23.25
C PRO A 240 -0.53 -15.64 -22.43
N ALA A 241 0.69 -15.15 -22.17
CA ALA A 241 1.68 -15.88 -21.39
C ALA A 241 1.26 -16.03 -19.93
N PHE A 242 0.65 -15.00 -19.35
CA PHE A 242 0.10 -15.05 -18.01
C PHE A 242 -1.05 -16.06 -17.90
N MET A 243 -2.00 -16.05 -18.84
CA MET A 243 -3.09 -17.02 -18.88
C MET A 243 -2.57 -18.47 -19.01
N HIS A 244 -1.60 -18.69 -19.89
CA HIS A 244 -0.97 -20.00 -20.05
C HIS A 244 -0.26 -20.47 -18.77
N PHE A 245 0.43 -19.56 -18.08
CA PHE A 245 1.08 -19.86 -16.79
C PHE A 245 0.05 -20.27 -15.73
N LEU A 246 -1.08 -19.55 -15.62
CA LEU A 246 -2.16 -19.89 -14.69
C LEU A 246 -2.80 -21.24 -15.02
N GLU A 247 -3.10 -21.51 -16.29
CA GLU A 247 -3.60 -22.81 -16.75
C GLU A 247 -2.62 -23.94 -16.38
N GLY A 248 -1.31 -23.72 -16.56
CA GLY A 248 -0.27 -24.66 -16.16
C GLY A 248 -0.22 -24.93 -14.64
N MET A 249 -0.64 -23.95 -13.82
CA MET A 249 -0.82 -24.13 -12.37
C MET A 249 -2.19 -24.73 -11.99
N GLY A 250 -3.07 -24.98 -12.97
CA GLY A 250 -4.43 -25.47 -12.74
C GLY A 250 -5.40 -24.37 -12.27
N LEU A 251 -5.09 -23.10 -12.50
CA LEU A 251 -5.97 -21.96 -12.21
C LEU A 251 -6.67 -21.52 -13.49
N ASP A 252 -7.99 -21.63 -13.52
CA ASP A 252 -8.83 -21.16 -14.63
C ASP A 252 -9.59 -19.90 -14.22
N LEU A 253 -9.25 -18.76 -14.85
CA LEU A 253 -9.92 -17.49 -14.62
C LEU A 253 -11.22 -17.33 -15.41
N THR A 254 -11.54 -18.27 -16.31
CA THR A 254 -12.75 -18.23 -17.13
C THR A 254 -13.95 -18.92 -16.48
N THR A 255 -13.75 -19.69 -15.41
CA THR A 255 -14.79 -20.51 -14.76
C THR A 255 -15.25 -20.03 -13.38
N ARG A 256 -14.94 -18.79 -12.97
CA ARG A 256 -15.54 -18.22 -11.74
C ARG A 256 -16.61 -17.17 -12.03
N ALA A 257 -17.85 -17.65 -12.14
CA ALA A 257 -19.08 -16.87 -12.00
C ALA A 257 -20.20 -17.70 -11.34
N ASP A 258 -19.86 -18.56 -10.36
CA ASP A 258 -20.82 -19.28 -9.52
C ASP A 258 -20.48 -19.05 -8.03
N THR A 259 -20.63 -17.80 -7.58
CA THR A 259 -20.88 -17.43 -6.17
C THR A 259 -21.67 -16.15 -6.16
#